data_AF-A0A444XE22-F1
#
_entry.id   AF-A0A444XE22-F1
#
_cell.length_a   1.000
_cell.length_b   1.000
_cell.length_c   1.000
_cell.angle_alpha   90.00
_cell.angle_beta   90.00
_cell.angle_gamma   90.00
#
_symmetry.space_group_name_H-M   'P 1'
#
loop_
_entity.id
_entity.type
_entity.pdbx_description
1 polymer ?
#
loop_
_entity_poly.entity_id
_entity_poly.type
_entity_poly.pdbx_seq_one_letter_code
_entity_poly.pdbx_strand_id
1 'polypeptide(L)'
;MLKQHRELSMSIRRTIENNEEAGIRPSKTYQSFVAATGGHRELNFIEKDVKNYITREVRNVSEQEDAKEFGKSRAAFEYFGDVISFDTTYNTNRYNLVCGSFVGVNHHGQSTLLGCSLMKNEEIESFKWLFQ
;
A
#
# COMPACT_ATOMS: atom_id res chain seq x y z
N MET A 1 -3.22 -31.31 5.79
CA MET A 1 -4.40 -31.13 6.69
C MET A 1 -5.16 -29.90 6.21
N LEU A 2 -6.43 -30.06 5.87
CA LEU A 2 -7.28 -29.05 5.23
C LEU A 2 -7.50 -27.85 6.17
N LYS A 3 -7.18 -26.64 5.69
CA LYS A 3 -7.51 -25.37 6.34
C LYS A 3 -9.03 -25.27 6.43
N GLN A 4 -9.61 -25.53 7.60
CA GLN A 4 -11.00 -25.18 7.85
C GLN A 4 -11.16 -23.66 7.73
N HIS A 5 -12.08 -23.24 6.88
CA HIS A 5 -12.67 -21.91 6.86
C HIS A 5 -13.29 -21.62 8.24
N ARG A 6 -12.51 -21.10 9.19
CA ARG A 6 -13.06 -20.46 10.39
C ARG A 6 -13.46 -19.05 10.00
N GLU A 7 -14.74 -18.85 9.72
CA GLU A 7 -15.25 -17.54 9.34
C GLU A 7 -15.60 -16.73 10.58
N LEU A 8 -14.98 -15.56 10.71
CA LEU A 8 -15.38 -14.57 11.70
C LEU A 8 -16.74 -14.00 11.32
N SER A 9 -17.67 -13.94 12.28
CA SER A 9 -18.98 -13.31 12.08
C SER A 9 -18.84 -11.81 11.82
N MET A 10 -19.86 -11.20 11.22
CA MET A 10 -19.87 -9.75 10.92
C MET A 10 -19.69 -8.88 12.16
N SER A 11 -20.28 -9.25 13.30
CA SER A 11 -20.13 -8.48 14.55
C SER A 11 -18.70 -8.54 15.09
N ILE A 12 -18.03 -9.69 14.96
CA ILE A 12 -16.63 -9.86 15.34
C ILE A 12 -15.73 -9.04 14.43
N ARG A 13 -15.95 -9.09 13.10
CA ARG A 13 -15.19 -8.30 12.12
C ARG A 13 -15.24 -6.80 12.40
N ARG A 14 -16.44 -6.25 12.61
CA ARG A 14 -16.62 -4.82 12.94
C ARG A 14 -15.87 -4.43 14.22
N THR A 15 -15.87 -5.30 15.23
CA THR A 15 -15.15 -5.03 16.48
C THR A 15 -13.63 -5.08 16.27
N ILE A 16 -13.13 -5.99 15.42
CA ILE A 16 -11.71 -6.05 15.05
C ILE A 16 -11.31 -4.79 14.27
N GLU A 17 -12.11 -4.34 13.33
CA GLU A 17 -11.89 -3.12 12.54
C GLU A 17 -11.80 -1.88 13.43
N ASN A 18 -12.78 -1.68 14.32
CA ASN A 18 -12.76 -0.54 15.26
C ASN A 18 -11.51 -0.55 16.15
N ASN A 19 -11.07 -1.72 16.58
CA ASN A 19 -9.89 -1.86 17.42
C ASN A 19 -8.60 -1.62 16.62
N GLU A 20 -8.55 -2.04 15.35
CA GLU A 20 -7.42 -1.77 14.45
C GLU A 20 -7.31 -0.27 14.14
N GLU A 21 -8.43 0.40 13.87
CA GLU A 21 -8.50 1.85 13.68
C GLU A 21 -8.04 2.60 14.94
N ALA A 22 -8.35 2.08 16.13
CA ALA A 22 -7.86 2.57 17.41
C ALA A 22 -6.39 2.17 17.71
N GLY A 23 -5.71 1.43 16.83
CA GLY A 23 -4.32 0.98 17.00
C GLY A 23 -4.12 -0.09 18.09
N ILE A 24 -5.19 -0.78 18.49
CA ILE A 24 -5.15 -1.83 19.51
C ILE A 24 -4.54 -3.10 18.92
N ARG A 25 -3.47 -3.57 19.54
CA ARG A 25 -2.76 -4.78 19.08
C ARG A 25 -3.73 -5.97 18.94
N PRO A 26 -3.58 -6.81 17.90
CA PRO A 26 -4.44 -7.97 17.65
C PRO A 26 -4.56 -8.93 18.84
N SER A 27 -3.49 -9.07 19.63
CA SER A 27 -3.48 -9.89 20.84
C SER A 27 -4.41 -9.34 21.93
N LYS A 28 -4.47 -8.01 22.10
CA LYS A 28 -5.39 -7.35 23.03
C LYS A 28 -6.83 -7.43 22.55
N THR A 29 -7.04 -7.27 21.25
CA THR A 29 -8.34 -7.48 20.60
C THR A 29 -8.87 -8.91 20.80
N TYR A 30 -8.02 -9.93 20.66
CA TYR A 30 -8.44 -11.30 20.98
C TYR A 30 -8.82 -11.47 22.45
N GLN A 31 -8.00 -10.93 23.37
CA GLN A 31 -8.25 -11.03 24.81
C GLN A 31 -9.54 -10.32 25.24
N SER A 32 -9.95 -9.22 24.59
CA SER A 32 -11.23 -8.58 24.90
C SER A 32 -12.43 -9.49 24.58
N PHE A 33 -12.35 -10.28 23.50
CA PHE A 33 -13.39 -11.27 23.20
C PHE A 33 -13.41 -12.42 24.21
N VAL A 34 -12.24 -12.88 24.65
CA VAL A 34 -12.13 -13.92 25.70
C VAL A 34 -12.75 -13.43 27.00
N ALA A 35 -12.46 -12.19 27.39
CA ALA A 35 -13.04 -11.58 28.59
C ALA A 35 -14.57 -11.44 28.49
N ALA A 36 -15.10 -11.07 27.30
CA ALA A 36 -16.54 -10.90 27.09
C ALA A 36 -17.33 -12.23 27.06
N THR A 37 -16.70 -13.32 26.61
CA THR A 37 -17.34 -14.65 26.46
C THR A 37 -17.09 -15.59 27.63
N GLY A 38 -16.34 -15.14 28.65
CA GLY A 38 -16.11 -15.91 29.87
C GLY A 38 -15.04 -17.01 29.73
N GLY A 39 -14.35 -17.09 28.60
CA GLY A 39 -13.19 -17.97 28.46
C GLY A 39 -12.84 -18.37 27.03
N HIS A 40 -11.62 -18.89 26.86
CA HIS A 40 -11.08 -19.26 25.55
C HIS A 40 -11.87 -20.37 24.83
N ARG A 41 -12.55 -21.25 25.57
CA ARG A 41 -13.28 -22.40 25.01
C ARG A 41 -14.63 -22.01 24.38
N GLU A 42 -15.12 -20.81 24.70
CA GLU A 42 -16.39 -20.30 24.19
C GLU A 42 -16.25 -19.61 22.82
N LEU A 43 -15.02 -19.28 22.41
CA LEU A 43 -14.75 -18.68 21.11
C LEU A 43 -14.56 -19.74 20.03
N ASN A 44 -15.23 -19.55 18.90
CA ASN A 44 -15.07 -20.38 17.70
C ASN A 44 -13.85 -19.99 16.83
N PHE A 45 -13.05 -19.00 17.26
CA PHE A 45 -11.85 -18.51 16.58
C PHE A 45 -10.69 -18.33 17.56
N ILE A 46 -9.47 -18.30 17.01
CA ILE A 46 -8.23 -18.11 17.78
C ILE A 46 -7.58 -16.78 17.45
N GLU A 47 -6.61 -16.35 18.26
CA GLU A 47 -5.85 -15.11 18.01
C GLU A 47 -5.26 -15.04 16.60
N LYS A 48 -4.84 -16.19 16.04
CA LYS A 48 -4.33 -16.29 14.67
C LYS A 48 -5.37 -15.87 13.62
N ASP A 49 -6.65 -16.11 13.86
CA ASP A 49 -7.72 -15.74 12.94
C ASP A 49 -7.89 -14.22 12.89
N VAL A 50 -7.76 -13.53 14.04
CA VAL A 50 -7.72 -12.05 14.12
C VAL A 50 -6.53 -11.49 13.33
N LYS A 51 -5.34 -12.05 13.53
CA LYS A 51 -4.13 -11.63 12.79
C LYS A 51 -4.26 -11.84 11.29
N ASN A 52 -4.79 -13.00 10.87
CA ASN A 52 -5.01 -13.32 9.47
C ASN A 52 -6.04 -12.37 8.83
N TYR A 53 -7.11 -12.02 9.57
CA TYR A 53 -8.12 -11.07 9.10
C TYR A 53 -7.50 -9.71 8.82
N ILE A 54 -6.83 -9.12 9.81
CA ILE A 54 -6.18 -7.80 9.68
C ILE A 54 -5.17 -7.83 8.53
N THR A 55 -4.34 -8.87 8.45
CA THR A 55 -3.36 -9.00 7.36
C THR A 55 -4.02 -9.06 5.98
N ARG A 56 -5.18 -9.73 5.87
CA ARG A 56 -5.93 -9.81 4.61
C ARG A 56 -6.61 -8.47 4.28
N GLU A 57 -7.23 -7.82 5.26
CA GLU A 57 -7.85 -6.51 5.05
C GLU A 57 -6.81 -5.46 4.65
N VAL A 58 -5.64 -5.42 5.28
CA VAL A 58 -4.54 -4.52 4.89
C VAL A 58 -4.11 -4.75 3.44
N ARG A 59 -4.04 -6.01 2.99
CA ARG A 59 -3.74 -6.32 1.57
C ARG A 59 -4.85 -5.85 0.65
N ASN A 60 -6.11 -6.12 1.00
CA ASN A 60 -7.25 -5.70 0.19
C ASN A 60 -7.33 -4.17 0.06
N VAL A 61 -7.07 -3.44 1.15
CA VAL A 61 -7.02 -1.96 1.13
C VAL A 61 -5.88 -1.47 0.23
N SER A 62 -4.68 -2.03 0.37
CA SER A 62 -3.54 -1.69 -0.51
C SER A 62 -3.88 -1.91 -1.98
N GLU A 63 -4.42 -3.08 -2.34
CA GLU A 63 -4.82 -3.39 -3.71
C GLU A 63 -5.90 -2.43 -4.24
N GLN A 64 -6.83 -2.02 -3.38
CA GLN A 64 -7.88 -1.07 -3.74
C GLN A 64 -7.35 0.35 -3.93
N GLU A 65 -6.39 0.79 -3.11
CA GLU A 65 -5.70 2.07 -3.26
C GLU A 65 -4.88 2.10 -4.55
N ASP A 66 -4.11 1.05 -4.83
CA ASP A 66 -3.34 0.90 -6.07
C ASP A 66 -4.26 0.94 -7.30
N ALA A 67 -5.38 0.21 -7.27
CA ALA A 67 -6.37 0.20 -8.35
C ALA A 67 -7.04 1.56 -8.56
N LYS A 68 -7.32 2.29 -7.47
CA LYS A 68 -7.89 3.64 -7.51
C LYS A 68 -6.91 4.62 -8.13
N GLU A 69 -5.64 4.54 -7.75
CA GLU A 69 -4.59 5.41 -8.27
C GLU A 69 -4.35 5.16 -9.76
N PHE A 70 -4.32 3.88 -10.17
CA PHE A 70 -4.27 3.49 -11.57
C PHE A 70 -5.44 4.07 -12.39
N GLY A 71 -6.66 4.03 -11.83
CA GLY A 71 -7.84 4.62 -12.45
C GLY A 71 -7.71 6.13 -12.70
N LYS A 72 -7.14 6.87 -11.75
CA LYS A 72 -6.87 8.32 -11.93
C LYS A 72 -5.81 8.57 -13.00
N SER A 73 -4.73 7.80 -13.00
CA SER A 73 -3.68 7.92 -14.01
C SER A 73 -4.22 7.67 -15.42
N ARG A 74 -5.13 6.70 -15.59
CA ARG A 74 -5.78 6.43 -16.88
C ARG A 74 -6.68 7.58 -17.33
N ALA A 75 -7.49 8.14 -16.42
CA ALA A 75 -8.32 9.29 -16.72
C ALA A 75 -7.49 10.54 -17.12
N ALA A 76 -6.36 10.75 -16.45
CA ALA A 76 -5.42 11.82 -16.80
C ALA A 76 -4.80 11.58 -18.19
N PHE A 77 -4.39 10.35 -18.51
CA PHE A 77 -3.88 10.00 -19.84
C PHE A 77 -4.92 10.24 -20.94
N GLU A 78 -6.17 9.81 -20.76
CA GLU A 78 -7.25 10.05 -21.73
C GLU A 78 -7.51 11.54 -21.97
N TYR A 79 -7.35 12.38 -20.94
CA TYR A 79 -7.58 13.83 -21.03
C TYR A 79 -6.39 14.61 -21.61
N PHE A 80 -5.18 14.31 -21.16
CA PHE A 80 -3.97 15.07 -21.51
C PHE A 80 -3.16 14.47 -22.67
N GLY A 81 -3.43 13.23 -23.06
CA GLY A 81 -2.81 12.54 -24.19
C GLY A 81 -1.48 11.85 -23.88
N ASP A 82 -0.71 12.35 -22.90
CA ASP A 82 0.56 11.79 -22.44
C ASP A 82 0.70 11.88 -20.92
N VAL A 83 1.39 10.91 -20.30
CA VAL A 83 1.79 10.93 -18.88
C VAL A 83 3.28 10.72 -18.79
N ILE A 84 3.97 11.58 -18.04
CA ILE A 84 5.39 11.47 -17.70
C ILE A 84 5.51 11.33 -16.19
N SER A 85 6.09 10.23 -15.72
CA SER A 85 6.56 10.06 -14.34
C SER A 85 8.01 10.52 -14.24
N PHE A 86 8.36 11.14 -13.11
CA PHE A 86 9.72 11.46 -12.77
C PHE A 86 10.04 10.90 -11.38
N ASP A 87 11.06 10.06 -11.31
CA ASP A 87 11.45 9.37 -10.09
C ASP A 87 12.97 9.45 -9.89
N THR A 88 13.41 9.78 -8.68
CA THR A 88 14.82 9.74 -8.30
C THR A 88 15.18 8.43 -7.62
N THR A 89 16.35 7.91 -7.97
CA THR A 89 16.89 6.70 -7.33
C THR A 89 17.48 7.04 -5.96
N TYR A 90 17.06 6.30 -4.93
CA TYR A 90 17.58 6.43 -3.56
C TYR A 90 19.10 6.16 -3.49
N ASN A 91 19.62 5.32 -4.38
CA ASN A 91 21.03 4.95 -4.41
C ASN A 91 21.80 5.87 -5.37
N THR A 92 22.73 6.64 -4.83
CA THR A 92 23.61 7.47 -5.64
C THR A 92 24.66 6.61 -6.34
N ASN A 93 25.03 7.00 -7.56
CA ASN A 93 26.08 6.27 -8.29
C ASN A 93 27.46 6.44 -7.61
N ARG A 94 28.51 5.80 -8.13
CA ARG A 94 29.89 5.90 -7.60
C ARG A 94 30.46 7.33 -7.49
N TYR A 95 29.77 8.31 -8.06
CA TYR A 95 30.10 9.73 -8.04
C TYR A 95 29.19 10.52 -7.08
N ASN A 96 28.39 9.83 -6.26
CA ASN A 96 27.40 10.39 -5.35
C ASN A 96 26.35 11.29 -6.04
N LEU A 97 26.05 11.04 -7.31
CA LEU A 97 25.00 11.76 -8.04
C LEU A 97 23.67 11.02 -7.93
N VAL A 98 22.60 11.80 -7.82
CA VAL A 98 21.20 11.34 -7.86
C VAL A 98 20.80 11.17 -9.31
N CYS A 99 20.32 10.00 -9.69
CA CYS A 99 19.76 9.76 -11.02
C CYS A 99 18.24 9.93 -10.98
N GLY A 100 17.70 10.87 -11.76
CA GLY A 100 16.27 11.05 -11.98
C GLY A 100 15.85 10.49 -13.33
N SER A 101 14.94 9.53 -13.38
CA SER A 101 14.43 8.95 -14.62
C SER A 101 13.11 9.59 -15.03
N PHE A 102 12.99 9.92 -16.31
CA PHE A 102 11.74 10.35 -16.93
C PHE A 102 11.12 9.16 -17.67
N VAL A 103 9.96 8.71 -17.23
CA VAL A 103 9.27 7.54 -17.79
C VAL A 103 7.92 7.96 -18.34
N GLY A 104 7.74 7.83 -19.65
CA GLY A 104 6.47 8.03 -20.32
C GLY A 104 5.65 6.74 -20.44
N VAL A 105 4.39 6.86 -20.85
CA VAL A 105 3.54 5.72 -21.23
C VAL A 105 3.20 5.84 -22.72
N ASN A 106 3.52 4.80 -23.51
CA ASN A 106 3.18 4.80 -24.94
C ASN A 106 1.70 4.46 -25.19
N HIS A 107 1.24 4.54 -26.45
CA HIS A 107 -0.13 4.22 -26.86
C HIS A 107 -0.61 2.79 -26.56
N HIS A 108 0.30 1.89 -26.19
CA HIS A 108 -0.01 0.54 -25.73
C HIS A 108 -0.06 0.42 -24.19
N GLY A 109 0.06 1.52 -23.45
CA GLY A 109 0.09 1.51 -21.99
C GLY A 109 1.43 1.04 -21.41
N GLN A 110 2.49 0.95 -22.21
CA GLN A 110 3.79 0.47 -21.76
C GLN A 110 4.69 1.62 -21.31
N SER A 111 5.36 1.43 -20.17
CA SER A 111 6.39 2.36 -19.68
C SER A 111 7.56 2.44 -20.67
N THR A 112 7.95 3.66 -21.02
CA THR A 112 9.05 3.96 -21.94
C THR A 112 9.99 4.96 -21.25
N LEU A 113 11.27 4.62 -21.10
CA LEU A 113 12.27 5.55 -20.58
C LEU A 113 12.53 6.65 -21.62
N LEU A 114 12.15 7.89 -21.29
CA LEU A 114 12.30 9.06 -22.16
C LEU A 114 13.68 9.71 -21.97
N GLY A 115 14.25 9.61 -20.78
CA GLY A 115 15.56 10.14 -20.47
C GLY A 115 15.91 9.99 -19.00
N CYS A 116 17.10 10.45 -18.64
CA CYS A 116 17.52 10.55 -17.25
C CYS A 116 18.37 11.80 -17.02
N SER A 117 18.38 12.26 -15.77
CA SER A 117 19.21 13.35 -15.30
C SER A 117 20.13 12.89 -14.18
N LEU A 118 21.30 13.53 -14.09
CA LEU A 118 22.20 13.37 -12.97
C LEU A 118 22.27 14.69 -12.21
N MET A 119 21.87 14.66 -10.95
CA MET A 119 21.84 15.83 -10.07
C MET A 119 22.80 15.63 -8.91
N LYS A 120 23.28 16.74 -8.36
CA LYS A 120 24.17 16.71 -7.19
C LYS A 120 23.43 16.29 -5.92
N ASN A 121 22.16 16.66 -5.79
CA ASN A 121 21.31 16.41 -4.62
C ASN A 121 19.82 16.53 -4.99
N GLU A 122 18.95 16.17 -4.06
CA GLU A 122 17.48 16.31 -4.17
C GLU A 122 16.99 17.64 -3.57
N GLU A 123 17.71 18.74 -3.82
CA GLU A 123 17.31 20.09 -3.38
C GLU A 123 16.44 20.78 -4.44
N ILE A 124 15.59 21.71 -4.00
CA ILE A 124 14.66 22.47 -4.85
C ILE A 124 15.37 23.13 -6.04
N GLU A 125 16.56 23.69 -5.83
CA GLU A 125 17.32 24.35 -6.90
C GLU A 125 17.82 23.37 -7.98
N SER A 126 18.19 22.15 -7.59
CA SER A 126 18.55 21.09 -8.54
C SER A 126 17.35 20.67 -9.41
N PHE A 127 16.15 20.59 -8.82
CA PHE A 127 14.93 20.33 -9.57
C PHE A 127 14.52 21.50 -10.47
N LYS A 128 14.64 22.74 -10.01
CA LYS A 128 14.38 23.92 -10.88
C LYS A 128 15.27 23.91 -12.11
N TRP A 129 16.56 23.62 -11.95
CA TRP A 129 17.49 23.49 -13.08
C TRP A 129 17.07 22.37 -14.03
N LEU A 130 16.61 21.24 -13.49
CA LEU A 130 16.20 20.09 -14.29
C LEU A 130 14.91 20.33 -15.11
N PHE A 131 13.97 21.10 -14.57
CA PHE A 131 12.64 21.34 -15.17
C PHE A 131 12.50 22.69 -15.88
N GLN A 132 13.60 23.43 -16.12
CA GLN A 132 13.63 24.64 -16.94
C GLN A 132 13.71 24.34 -18.44
#